data_AF-A0A2X3D6W7-F1
#
_entry.id   AF-A0A2X3D6W7-F1
#
_cell.length_a   1.000
_cell.length_b   1.000
_cell.length_c   1.000
_cell.angle_alpha   90.00
_cell.angle_beta   90.00
_cell.angle_gamma   90.00
#
_symmetry.space_group_name_H-M   'P 1'
#
loop_
_entity.id
_entity.type
_entity.pdbx_description
1 polymer ?
#
loop_
_entity_poly.entity_id
_entity_poly.type
_entity_poly.pdbx_seq_one_letter_code
_entity_poly.pdbx_strand_id
1 'polypeptide(L)'
;MVRNSRRESAEQPYQPCIPWLLVNETLPTSKPVTYFNQLRRLKSPGHLEIAARLQQRITAIMRYAVHNSIIDSNPAQDLAGAIATAKRVHRPALPFERITELLSRIESYRGRLLTRLAVKLTLLTFVRSSEMRFARWSEIDFKNALWTIPAEREELQGVKHSSRGSKMKTPHLVPLSKQALATLREIQKLSGRSGNHLHW
;
A
#
# COMPACT_ATOMS: atom_id res chain seq x y z
N MET A 1 -0.99 -20.24 -46.72
CA MET A 1 0.43 -19.86 -46.70
C MET A 1 0.54 -18.33 -46.69
N VAL A 2 0.45 -17.70 -45.52
CA VAL A 2 0.81 -16.28 -45.30
C VAL A 2 1.44 -16.21 -43.91
N ARG A 3 2.69 -15.72 -43.85
CA ARG A 3 3.58 -15.79 -42.70
C ARG A 3 3.16 -14.79 -41.62
N ASN A 4 3.02 -15.30 -40.39
CA ASN A 4 2.81 -14.56 -39.17
C ASN A 4 4.11 -13.84 -38.76
N SER A 5 4.19 -12.53 -38.93
CA SER A 5 5.27 -11.71 -38.40
C SER A 5 4.81 -10.97 -37.14
N ARG A 6 4.89 -11.63 -35.99
CA ARG A 6 5.04 -10.94 -34.70
C ARG A 6 6.13 -11.65 -33.92
N ARG A 7 7.32 -11.06 -34.05
CA ARG A 7 8.49 -11.28 -33.20
C ARG A 7 8.09 -11.10 -31.75
N GLU A 8 8.39 -12.12 -30.96
CA GLU A 8 9.07 -12.02 -29.67
C GLU A 8 9.26 -10.59 -29.16
N SER A 9 8.49 -10.22 -28.15
CA SER A 9 8.85 -9.11 -27.26
C SER A 9 8.34 -9.44 -25.86
N ALA A 10 9.33 -9.76 -25.02
CA ALA A 10 9.35 -9.58 -23.58
C ALA A 10 8.53 -10.56 -22.70
N GLU A 11 8.95 -11.82 -22.69
CA GLU A 11 9.16 -12.51 -21.41
C GLU A 11 10.53 -12.10 -20.87
N GLN A 12 10.57 -11.03 -20.09
CA GLN A 12 11.74 -10.70 -19.26
C GLN A 12 11.35 -10.96 -17.81
N PRO A 13 12.02 -11.89 -17.09
CA PRO A 13 11.71 -12.16 -15.70
C PRO A 13 11.97 -10.88 -14.89
N TYR A 14 10.99 -10.50 -14.08
CA TYR A 14 11.07 -9.37 -13.16
C TYR A 14 12.14 -9.68 -12.10
N GLN A 15 13.41 -9.33 -12.38
CA GLN A 15 14.45 -9.37 -11.37
C GLN A 15 14.31 -8.13 -10.47
N PRO A 16 14.14 -8.30 -9.15
CA PRO A 16 14.18 -7.16 -8.24
C PRO A 16 15.59 -6.57 -8.27
N CYS A 17 15.75 -5.39 -8.88
CA CYS A 17 16.99 -4.60 -8.85
C CYS A 17 17.29 -3.99 -7.47
N ILE A 18 16.90 -4.65 -6.39
CA ILE A 18 17.44 -4.38 -5.06
C ILE A 18 18.46 -5.48 -4.81
N PRO A 19 19.77 -5.22 -4.96
CA PRO A 19 20.78 -6.13 -4.47
C PRO A 19 20.50 -6.39 -2.98
N TRP A 20 20.25 -7.65 -2.65
CA TRP A 20 20.15 -8.16 -1.28
C TRP A 20 21.42 -7.86 -0.45
N LEU A 21 22.51 -7.43 -1.11
CA LEU A 21 23.76 -6.99 -0.51
C LEU A 21 23.62 -5.89 0.55
N LEU A 22 22.53 -5.10 0.56
CA LEU A 22 22.39 -4.02 1.55
C LEU A 22 21.93 -4.48 2.94
N VAL A 23 21.55 -5.75 3.13
CA VAL A 23 21.01 -6.24 4.40
C VAL A 23 22.02 -7.07 5.21
N ASN A 24 23.07 -7.60 4.59
CA ASN A 24 23.97 -8.57 5.23
C ASN A 24 25.45 -8.18 5.31
N GLU A 25 25.84 -6.99 4.86
CA GLU A 25 27.19 -6.48 5.13
C GLU A 25 27.16 -5.63 6.40
N THR A 26 27.74 -6.16 7.48
CA THR A 26 28.24 -5.38 8.62
C THR A 26 28.90 -4.12 8.07
N LEU A 27 28.37 -2.94 8.39
CA LEU A 27 28.81 -1.63 7.88
C LEU A 27 30.33 -1.61 7.72
N PRO A 28 30.87 -1.89 6.52
CA PRO A 28 32.28 -1.77 6.32
C PRO A 28 32.53 -0.27 6.44
N THR A 29 33.67 0.08 7.00
CA THR A 29 34.34 1.39 6.96
C THR A 29 34.55 1.94 5.54
N SER A 30 33.78 1.46 4.55
CA SER A 30 33.63 2.02 3.22
C SER A 30 32.91 3.36 3.30
N LYS A 31 33.59 4.37 2.77
CA LYS A 31 33.16 5.76 2.80
C LYS A 31 31.72 5.90 2.28
N PRO A 32 30.90 6.80 2.85
CA PRO A 32 29.52 7.10 2.42
C PRO A 32 29.37 7.26 0.88
N VAL A 33 30.46 7.68 0.22
CA VAL A 33 30.67 7.82 -1.22
C VAL A 33 30.27 6.61 -2.06
N THR A 34 30.48 5.38 -1.59
CA THR A 34 30.22 4.17 -2.39
C THR A 34 28.72 3.95 -2.62
N TYR A 35 27.88 4.21 -1.61
CA TYR A 35 26.42 4.14 -1.73
C TYR A 35 25.87 5.24 -2.65
N PHE A 36 26.53 6.41 -2.71
CA PHE A 36 26.12 7.53 -3.57
C PHE A 36 26.25 7.22 -5.07
N ASN A 37 27.24 6.43 -5.48
CA ASN A 37 27.42 6.06 -6.88
C ASN A 37 26.34 5.09 -7.37
N GLN A 38 25.80 4.24 -6.49
CA GLN A 38 24.72 3.32 -6.82
C GLN A 38 23.38 4.07 -7.00
N LEU A 39 23.11 5.09 -6.17
CA LEU A 39 21.91 5.94 -6.32
C LEU A 39 21.92 6.73 -7.63
N ARG A 40 23.09 7.18 -8.08
CA ARG A 40 23.25 7.83 -9.39
C ARG A 40 22.88 6.92 -10.57
N ARG A 41 23.02 5.59 -10.43
CA ARG A 41 22.62 4.61 -11.45
C ARG A 41 21.11 4.40 -11.53
N LEU A 42 20.35 4.76 -10.49
CA LEU A 42 18.88 4.61 -10.44
C LEU A 42 18.11 5.75 -11.15
N LYS A 43 18.78 6.53 -12.01
CA LYS A 43 18.19 7.62 -12.79
C LYS A 43 17.28 7.15 -13.95
N SER A 44 17.11 5.83 -14.13
CA SER A 44 16.26 5.30 -15.19
C SER A 44 14.78 5.68 -15.00
N PRO A 45 14.08 6.14 -16.05
CA PRO A 45 12.66 6.47 -15.99
C PRO A 45 11.86 5.25 -15.53
N GLY A 46 11.21 5.37 -14.37
CA GLY A 46 10.49 4.29 -13.69
C GLY A 46 10.87 4.09 -12.22
N HIS A 47 12.11 4.43 -11.83
CA HIS A 47 12.62 4.21 -10.47
C HIS A 47 12.82 5.50 -9.66
N LEU A 48 12.47 6.65 -10.22
CA LEU A 48 12.70 7.96 -9.62
C LEU A 48 11.99 8.14 -8.26
N GLU A 49 10.78 7.60 -8.08
CA GLU A 49 10.10 7.66 -6.78
C GLU A 49 10.82 6.81 -5.71
N ILE A 50 11.30 5.63 -6.09
CA ILE A 50 12.06 4.74 -5.21
C ILE A 50 13.40 5.38 -4.83
N ALA A 51 14.10 5.95 -5.81
CA ALA A 51 15.36 6.67 -5.62
C ALA A 51 15.18 7.86 -4.66
N ALA A 52 14.12 8.66 -4.85
CA ALA A 52 13.80 9.78 -3.95
C ALA A 52 13.51 9.32 -2.52
N ARG A 53 12.71 8.25 -2.35
CA ARG A 53 12.43 7.67 -1.02
C ARG A 53 13.69 7.11 -0.35
N LEU A 54 14.58 6.49 -1.12
CA LEU A 54 15.83 5.93 -0.61
C LEU A 54 16.79 7.05 -0.17
N GLN A 55 16.92 8.11 -0.97
CA GLN A 55 17.66 9.31 -0.59
C GLN A 55 17.12 9.93 0.70
N GLN A 56 15.81 10.10 0.83
CA GLN A 56 15.18 10.64 2.04
C GLN A 56 15.55 9.79 3.27
N ARG A 57 15.51 8.46 3.15
CA ARG A 57 15.89 7.53 4.23
C ARG A 57 17.37 7.64 4.60
N ILE A 58 18.28 7.62 3.62
CA ILE A 58 19.72 7.73 3.86
C ILE A 58 20.04 9.08 4.52
N THR A 59 19.43 10.15 4.05
CA THR A 59 19.60 11.49 4.64
C THR A 59 19.15 11.53 6.10
N ALA A 60 18.04 10.85 6.43
CA ALA A 60 17.53 10.76 7.80
C ALA A 60 18.44 9.92 8.71
N ILE A 61 18.96 8.78 8.23
CA ILE A 61 19.90 7.93 8.98
C ILE A 61 21.20 8.69 9.27
N MET A 62 21.78 9.34 8.26
CA MET A 62 23.01 10.13 8.44
C MET A 62 22.78 11.34 9.35
N ARG A 63 21.59 11.97 9.30
CA ARG A 63 21.22 13.03 10.25
C ARG A 63 21.18 12.51 11.69
N TYR A 64 20.64 11.31 11.91
CA TYR A 64 20.68 10.66 13.22
C TYR A 64 22.12 10.38 13.67
N ALA A 65 22.99 9.90 12.77
CA ALA A 65 24.40 9.65 13.09
C ALA A 65 25.16 10.93 13.48
N VAL A 66 24.91 12.06 12.79
CA VAL A 66 25.45 13.38 13.18
C VAL A 66 24.96 13.78 14.58
N HIS A 67 23.65 13.64 14.85
CA HIS A 67 23.09 14.01 16.15
C HIS A 67 23.69 13.21 17.31
N ASN A 68 24.10 11.96 17.06
CA ASN A 68 24.76 11.10 18.04
C ASN A 68 26.30 11.20 17.99
N SER A 69 26.87 12.17 17.27
CA SER A 69 28.32 12.37 17.13
C SER A 69 29.09 11.16 16.60
N ILE A 70 28.43 10.29 15.81
CA ILE A 70 29.06 9.15 15.13
C ILE A 70 29.84 9.63 13.90
N ILE A 71 29.34 10.68 13.24
CA ILE A 71 29.97 11.35 12.10
C ILE A 71 29.85 12.87 12.27
N ASP A 72 30.82 13.63 11.78
CA ASP A 72 30.87 15.08 11.97
C ASP A 72 29.88 15.85 11.09
N SER A 73 29.54 15.30 9.92
CA SER A 73 28.65 15.95 8.95
C SER A 73 27.85 14.94 8.15
N ASN A 74 26.77 15.41 7.51
CA ASN A 74 25.87 14.56 6.73
C ASN A 74 26.21 14.62 5.22
N PRO A 75 26.95 13.65 4.68
CA PRO A 75 27.36 13.66 3.27
C PRO A 75 26.21 13.40 2.29
N ALA A 76 25.04 12.97 2.79
CA ALA A 76 23.86 12.74 1.95
C ALA A 76 23.09 14.05 1.63
N GLN A 77 23.42 15.16 2.28
CA GLN A 77 22.82 16.47 1.96
C GLN A 77 23.16 16.91 0.54
N ASP A 78 24.38 16.66 0.08
CA ASP A 78 24.84 16.99 -1.29
C ASP A 78 24.14 16.19 -2.38
N LEU A 79 23.41 15.14 -2.00
CA LEU A 79 22.61 14.36 -2.92
C LEU A 79 21.31 15.10 -3.29
N ALA A 80 20.88 16.08 -2.48
CA ALA A 80 19.66 16.86 -2.73
C ALA A 80 19.79 17.57 -4.09
N GLY A 81 18.89 17.25 -5.03
CA GLY A 81 18.96 17.74 -6.42
C GLY A 81 19.77 16.89 -7.39
N ALA A 82 20.62 15.95 -6.91
CA ALA A 82 21.35 15.03 -7.78
C ALA A 82 20.46 13.93 -8.39
N ILE A 83 19.33 13.62 -7.73
CA ILE A 83 18.30 12.69 -8.18
C ILE A 83 17.17 13.48 -8.85
N ALA A 84 16.85 13.15 -10.09
CA ALA A 84 15.72 13.77 -10.79
C ALA A 84 14.42 13.42 -10.05
N THR A 85 13.65 14.43 -9.68
CA THR A 85 12.33 14.20 -9.07
C THR A 85 11.36 13.78 -10.17
N ALA A 86 10.70 12.63 -10.00
CA ALA A 86 9.63 12.24 -10.90
C ALA A 86 8.56 13.34 -10.91
N LYS A 87 8.13 13.79 -12.10
CA LYS A 87 6.98 14.68 -12.19
C LYS A 87 5.78 13.95 -11.60
N ARG A 88 5.19 14.53 -10.55
CA ARG A 88 4.05 13.93 -9.86
C ARG A 88 2.87 13.83 -10.82
N VAL A 89 2.47 12.62 -11.17
CA VAL A 89 1.23 12.37 -11.92
C VAL A 89 0.11 12.22 -10.91
N HIS A 90 -0.79 13.20 -10.87
CA HIS A 90 -2.00 13.12 -10.06
C HIS A 90 -2.95 12.11 -10.68
N ARG A 91 -3.57 11.26 -9.85
CA ARG A 91 -4.66 10.40 -10.30
C ARG A 91 -5.95 11.22 -10.23
N PRO A 92 -6.54 11.64 -11.37
CA PRO A 92 -7.74 12.43 -11.34
C PRO A 92 -8.88 11.62 -10.71
N ALA A 93 -9.77 12.33 -10.00
CA ALA A 93 -11.01 11.73 -9.55
C ALA A 93 -11.83 11.26 -10.77
N LEU A 94 -12.62 10.20 -10.58
CA LEU A 94 -13.53 9.75 -11.63
C LEU A 94 -14.59 10.83 -11.86
N PRO A 95 -14.84 11.26 -13.12
CA PRO A 95 -15.92 12.18 -13.43
C PRO A 95 -17.28 11.60 -12.98
N PHE A 96 -18.18 12.47 -12.52
CA PHE A 96 -19.46 12.07 -11.94
C PHE A 96 -20.33 11.30 -12.95
N GLU A 97 -20.26 11.67 -14.22
CA GLU A 97 -20.99 11.08 -15.34
C GLU A 97 -20.62 9.60 -15.55
N ARG A 98 -19.43 9.19 -15.08
CA ARG A 98 -18.92 7.82 -15.23
C ARG A 98 -19.21 6.92 -14.02
N ILE A 99 -19.91 7.42 -13.00
CA ILE A 99 -20.26 6.60 -11.83
C ILE A 99 -21.14 5.42 -12.23
N THR A 100 -22.11 5.62 -13.12
CA THR A 100 -22.98 4.53 -13.61
C THR A 100 -22.18 3.45 -14.33
N GLU A 101 -21.19 3.85 -15.14
CA GLU A 101 -20.26 2.92 -15.80
C GLU A 101 -19.46 2.11 -14.77
N LEU A 102 -18.92 2.77 -13.74
CA LEU A 102 -18.18 2.13 -12.66
C LEU A 102 -19.03 1.08 -11.93
N LEU A 103 -20.25 1.45 -11.53
CA LEU A 103 -21.16 0.54 -10.85
C LEU A 103 -21.50 -0.66 -11.72
N SER A 104 -21.80 -0.45 -13.01
CA SER A 104 -22.07 -1.54 -13.95
C SER A 104 -20.88 -2.50 -14.09
N ARG A 105 -19.65 -1.98 -14.15
CA ARG A 105 -18.43 -2.81 -14.25
C ARG A 105 -18.19 -3.63 -12.99
N ILE A 106 -18.51 -3.07 -11.82
CA ILE A 106 -18.40 -3.79 -10.54
C ILE A 106 -19.41 -4.94 -10.50
N GLU A 107 -20.64 -4.72 -10.95
CA GLU A 107 -21.65 -5.77 -11.01
C GLU A 107 -21.25 -6.89 -11.97
N SER A 108 -20.74 -6.55 -13.15
CA SER A 108 -20.33 -7.51 -14.18
C SER A 108 -19.01 -8.25 -13.86
N TYR A 109 -18.35 -7.93 -12.75
CA TYR A 109 -17.09 -8.57 -12.38
C TYR A 109 -17.28 -10.07 -12.12
N ARG A 110 -16.63 -10.91 -12.94
CA ARG A 110 -16.74 -12.38 -12.92
C ARG A 110 -15.76 -13.08 -11.96
N GLY A 111 -14.98 -12.32 -11.18
CA GLY A 111 -14.03 -12.89 -10.23
C GLY A 111 -14.67 -13.31 -8.91
N ARG A 112 -13.88 -13.32 -7.83
CA ARG A 112 -14.36 -13.71 -6.50
C ARG A 112 -15.48 -12.79 -6.02
N LEU A 113 -16.59 -13.38 -5.58
CA LEU A 113 -17.74 -12.66 -5.04
C LEU A 113 -17.33 -11.74 -3.86
N LEU A 114 -16.48 -12.23 -2.97
CA LEU A 114 -15.98 -11.45 -1.83
C LEU A 114 -15.26 -10.17 -2.28
N THR A 115 -14.45 -10.25 -3.33
CA THR A 115 -13.77 -9.08 -3.90
C THR A 115 -14.76 -8.06 -4.44
N ARG A 116 -15.81 -8.53 -5.14
CA ARG A 116 -16.89 -7.66 -5.62
C ARG A 116 -17.59 -6.94 -4.48
N LEU A 117 -17.98 -7.66 -3.43
CA LEU A 117 -18.65 -7.09 -2.26
C LEU A 117 -17.76 -6.12 -1.48
N ALA A 118 -16.47 -6.44 -1.31
CA ALA A 118 -15.50 -5.57 -0.65
C ALA A 118 -15.33 -4.24 -1.42
N VAL A 119 -15.28 -4.27 -2.75
CA VAL A 119 -15.21 -3.07 -3.59
C VAL A 119 -16.48 -2.23 -3.42
N LYS A 120 -17.67 -2.85 -3.47
CA LYS A 120 -18.94 -2.14 -3.22
C LYS A 120 -18.98 -1.48 -1.84
N LEU A 121 -18.60 -2.22 -0.80
CA LEU A 121 -18.57 -1.71 0.56
C LEU A 121 -17.60 -0.54 0.71
N THR A 122 -16.44 -0.60 0.04
CA THR A 122 -15.46 0.49 0.03
C THR A 122 -16.04 1.74 -0.64
N LEU A 123 -16.83 1.60 -1.71
CA LEU A 123 -17.51 2.73 -2.35
C LEU A 123 -18.61 3.34 -1.47
N LEU A 124 -19.25 2.56 -0.61
CA LEU A 124 -20.31 3.04 0.29
C LEU A 124 -19.77 3.73 1.53
N THR A 125 -18.57 3.34 1.99
CA THR A 125 -18.02 3.76 3.30
C THR A 125 -16.74 4.59 3.20
N PHE A 126 -16.04 4.55 2.06
CA PHE A 126 -14.76 5.23 1.82
C PHE A 126 -13.67 4.96 2.87
N VAL A 127 -13.77 3.86 3.61
CA VAL A 127 -12.73 3.44 4.56
C VAL A 127 -11.46 3.05 3.83
N ARG A 128 -10.31 3.18 4.51
CA ARG A 128 -9.03 2.85 3.88
C ARG A 128 -8.90 1.36 3.67
N SER A 129 -8.16 0.95 2.64
CA SER A 129 -7.96 -0.46 2.32
C SER A 129 -7.38 -1.30 3.48
N SER A 130 -6.53 -0.70 4.32
CA SER A 130 -6.02 -1.34 5.53
C SER A 130 -7.08 -1.50 6.62
N GLU A 131 -7.95 -0.50 6.78
CA GLU A 131 -9.05 -0.54 7.77
C GLU A 131 -10.09 -1.59 7.36
N MET A 132 -10.35 -1.70 6.06
CA MET A 132 -11.23 -2.70 5.46
C MET A 132 -10.70 -4.13 5.66
N ARG A 133 -9.47 -4.40 5.22
CA ARG A 133 -8.89 -5.76 5.21
C ARG A 133 -8.82 -6.42 6.59
N PHE A 134 -8.64 -5.63 7.65
CA PHE A 134 -8.48 -6.14 9.01
C PHE A 134 -9.70 -5.89 9.90
N ALA A 135 -10.86 -5.57 9.31
CA ALA A 135 -12.07 -5.36 10.08
C ALA A 135 -12.49 -6.63 10.83
N ARG A 136 -13.14 -6.44 11.97
CA ARG A 136 -13.66 -7.52 12.81
C ARG A 136 -15.17 -7.40 12.93
N TRP A 137 -15.88 -8.51 13.04
CA TRP A 137 -17.33 -8.49 13.21
C TRP A 137 -17.76 -7.77 14.51
N SER A 138 -16.92 -7.81 15.55
CA SER A 138 -17.13 -7.10 16.81
C SER A 138 -17.11 -5.57 16.67
N GLU A 139 -16.57 -5.03 15.58
CA GLU A 139 -16.53 -3.58 15.31
C GLU A 139 -17.83 -3.06 14.68
N ILE A 140 -18.72 -3.96 14.23
CA ILE A 140 -19.91 -3.62 13.45
C ILE A 140 -21.15 -3.78 14.32
N ASP A 141 -21.79 -2.65 14.60
CA ASP A 141 -23.11 -2.59 15.22
C ASP A 141 -24.19 -2.54 14.13
N PHE A 142 -24.81 -3.68 13.84
CA PHE A 142 -25.90 -3.78 12.88
C PHE A 142 -27.20 -3.12 13.36
N LYS A 143 -27.39 -2.93 14.67
CA LYS A 143 -28.61 -2.34 15.25
C LYS A 143 -28.56 -0.82 15.11
N ASN A 144 -27.43 -0.22 15.48
CA ASN A 144 -27.21 1.22 15.39
C ASN A 144 -26.64 1.66 14.03
N ALA A 145 -26.44 0.72 13.11
CA ALA A 145 -25.89 0.96 11.77
C ALA A 145 -24.55 1.71 11.83
N LEU A 146 -23.64 1.25 12.69
CA LEU A 146 -22.36 1.92 12.95
C LEU A 146 -21.21 0.93 12.89
N TRP A 147 -20.14 1.29 12.20
CA TRP A 147 -18.87 0.58 12.24
C TRP A 147 -17.83 1.43 12.97
N THR A 148 -17.36 0.94 14.11
CA THR A 148 -16.38 1.62 14.96
C THR A 148 -15.01 0.99 14.74
N ILE A 149 -14.18 1.65 13.92
CA ILE A 149 -12.80 1.21 13.68
C ILE A 149 -11.93 1.70 14.85
N PRO A 150 -11.29 0.82 15.63
CA PRO A 150 -10.47 1.24 16.77
C PRO A 150 -9.19 1.93 16.32
N ALA A 151 -8.53 2.66 17.23
CA ALA A 151 -7.23 3.29 16.98
C ALA A 151 -6.16 2.25 16.59
N GLU A 152 -6.16 1.12 17.29
CA GLU A 152 -5.28 -0.03 17.07
C GLU A 152 -6.08 -1.32 17.32
N ARG A 153 -5.56 -2.44 16.81
CA ARG A 153 -6.14 -3.77 16.97
C ARG A 153 -5.12 -4.69 17.63
N GLU A 154 -5.60 -5.74 18.28
CA GLU A 154 -4.71 -6.80 18.72
C GLU A 154 -4.05 -7.48 17.52
N GLU A 155 -2.78 -7.84 17.67
CA GLU A 155 -2.06 -8.51 16.61
C GLU A 155 -2.51 -9.96 16.50
N LEU A 156 -2.77 -10.40 15.26
CA LEU A 156 -3.04 -11.79 14.96
C LEU A 156 -1.73 -12.50 14.63
N GLN A 157 -1.51 -13.65 15.25
CA GLN A 157 -0.30 -14.43 15.05
C GLN A 157 -0.09 -14.78 13.57
N GLY A 158 1.10 -14.48 13.05
CA GLY A 158 1.47 -14.75 11.65
C GLY A 158 0.88 -13.78 10.61
N VAL A 159 0.03 -12.82 11.00
CA VAL A 159 -0.59 -11.86 10.07
C VAL A 159 0.04 -10.48 10.22
N LYS A 160 0.98 -10.17 9.32
CA LYS A 160 1.65 -8.86 9.29
C LYS A 160 0.63 -7.72 9.17
N HIS A 161 0.81 -6.69 9.99
CA HIS A 161 0.01 -5.46 10.01
C HIS A 161 -1.44 -5.61 10.47
N SER A 162 -1.83 -6.75 11.03
CA SER A 162 -3.18 -6.99 11.55
C SER A 162 -3.55 -6.06 12.72
N SER A 163 -2.56 -5.55 13.45
CA SER A 163 -2.75 -4.58 14.53
C SER A 163 -3.12 -3.17 14.06
N ARG A 164 -3.10 -2.88 12.75
CA ARG A 164 -3.43 -1.55 12.24
C ARG A 164 -4.91 -1.25 12.43
N GLY A 165 -5.21 -0.21 13.21
CA GLY A 165 -6.53 0.41 13.30
C GLY A 165 -6.66 1.62 12.39
N SER A 166 -7.37 2.64 12.87
CA SER A 166 -7.56 3.94 12.24
C SER A 166 -6.22 4.63 11.98
N LYS A 167 -6.10 5.23 10.79
CA LYS A 167 -4.89 6.00 10.41
C LYS A 167 -4.53 7.09 11.42
N MET A 168 -5.55 7.73 12.03
CA MET A 168 -5.36 8.88 12.92
C MET A 168 -5.11 8.49 14.38
N LYS A 169 -4.99 7.18 14.68
CA LYS A 169 -4.78 6.68 16.06
C LYS A 169 -5.89 7.09 17.05
N THR A 170 -7.07 7.35 16.52
CA THR A 170 -8.30 7.58 17.27
C THR A 170 -9.43 6.71 16.70
N PRO A 171 -10.44 6.32 17.49
CA PRO A 171 -11.60 5.61 16.96
C PRO A 171 -12.23 6.37 15.78
N HIS A 172 -12.44 5.66 14.68
CA HIS A 172 -13.08 6.19 13.47
C HIS A 172 -14.48 5.60 13.36
N LEU A 173 -15.49 6.47 13.51
CA LEU A 173 -16.90 6.11 13.45
C LEU A 173 -17.40 6.23 12.01
N VAL A 174 -17.88 5.12 11.45
CA VAL A 174 -18.34 5.02 10.07
C VAL A 174 -19.82 4.66 10.07
N PRO A 175 -20.73 5.62 9.81
CA PRO A 175 -22.16 5.33 9.65
C PRO A 175 -22.39 4.41 8.45
N LEU A 176 -23.26 3.41 8.63
CA LEU A 176 -23.57 2.40 7.62
C LEU A 176 -24.92 2.68 6.97
N SER A 177 -24.93 2.88 5.66
CA SER A 177 -26.18 2.96 4.89
C SER A 177 -26.90 1.61 4.85
N LYS A 178 -28.18 1.61 4.47
CA LYS A 178 -28.96 0.37 4.26
C LYS A 178 -28.29 -0.57 3.27
N GLN A 179 -27.69 -0.03 2.20
CA GLN A 179 -26.93 -0.77 1.21
C GLN A 179 -25.64 -1.36 1.80
N ALA A 180 -24.95 -0.64 2.67
CA ALA A 180 -23.74 -1.12 3.33
C ALA A 180 -24.07 -2.29 4.29
N LEU A 181 -25.15 -2.17 5.06
CA LEU A 181 -25.62 -3.24 5.93
C LEU A 181 -26.03 -4.49 5.14
N ALA A 182 -26.74 -4.34 4.02
CA ALA A 182 -27.08 -5.45 3.14
C ALA A 182 -25.81 -6.15 2.60
N THR A 183 -24.84 -5.37 2.12
CA THR A 183 -23.55 -5.87 1.64
C THR A 183 -22.78 -6.62 2.73
N LEU A 184 -22.74 -6.08 3.95
CA LEU A 184 -22.10 -6.71 5.11
C LEU A 184 -22.75 -8.03 5.50
N ARG A 185 -24.08 -8.14 5.44
CA ARG A 185 -24.79 -9.41 5.67
C ARG A 185 -24.48 -10.45 4.60
N GLU A 186 -24.33 -10.04 3.34
CA GLU A 186 -23.89 -10.95 2.27
C GLU A 186 -22.46 -11.45 2.52
N ILE A 187 -21.54 -10.55 2.90
CA ILE A 187 -20.17 -10.91 3.27
C ILE A 187 -20.18 -11.91 4.44
N GLN A 188 -20.97 -11.65 5.49
CA GLN A 188 -21.05 -12.52 6.68
C GLN A 188 -21.45 -13.96 6.34
N LYS A 189 -22.39 -14.14 5.39
CA LYS A 189 -22.80 -15.46 4.90
C LYS A 189 -21.67 -16.22 4.20
N LEU A 190 -20.73 -15.50 3.57
CA LEU A 190 -19.57 -16.10 2.90
C LEU A 190 -18.46 -16.43 3.91
N SER A 191 -18.20 -15.52 4.86
CA SER A 191 -17.13 -15.66 5.86
C SER A 191 -17.44 -16.71 6.94
N GLY A 192 -18.73 -16.93 7.27
CA GLY A 192 -19.16 -17.87 8.31
C GLY A 192 -18.87 -19.36 8.06
N ARG A 193 -18.35 -19.73 6.88
CA ARG A 193 -17.93 -21.10 6.55
C ARG A 193 -16.50 -21.44 6.98
N SER A 194 -15.69 -20.45 7.31
CA SER A 194 -14.31 -20.64 7.77
C SER A 194 -14.29 -20.35 9.26
N GLY A 195 -13.98 -21.34 10.10
CA GLY A 195 -14.17 -21.35 11.57
C GLY A 195 -13.42 -20.30 12.41
N ASN A 196 -13.03 -19.15 11.85
CA ASN A 196 -12.51 -18.00 12.58
C ASN A 196 -13.61 -16.93 12.67
N HIS A 197 -14.39 -16.97 13.75
CA HIS A 197 -15.52 -16.06 14.02
C HIS A 197 -15.13 -14.57 14.19
N LEU A 198 -13.84 -14.24 14.11
CA LEU A 198 -13.29 -12.92 14.47
C LEU A 198 -12.98 -12.04 13.24
N HIS A 199 -12.94 -12.59 12.03
CA HIS A 199 -12.51 -11.90 10.80
C HIS A 199 -13.41 -12.26 9.60
N TRP A 200 -13.40 -11.44 8.54
CA TRP A 200 -14.27 -11.63 7.37
C TRP A 200 -13.50 -11.97 6.08
#